data_AF-A0A1W1XIY8-F1
#
_entry.id   AF-A0A1W1XIY8-F1
#
_cell.length_a   1.000
_cell.length_b   1.000
_cell.length_c   1.000
_cell.angle_alpha   90.00
_cell.angle_beta   90.00
_cell.angle_gamma   90.00
#
_symmetry.space_group_name_H-M   'P 1'
#
loop_
_entity.id
_entity.type
_entity.pdbx_description
1 polymer ?
#
loop_
_entity_poly.entity_id
_entity_poly.type
_entity_poly.pdbx_seq_one_letter_code
_entity_poly.pdbx_strand_id
1 'polypeptide(L)'
;MLSIFDLLMDYVQTGRLELDPRLHPETTTFHDSCHYGRKSLQAFGHGYFEEGRWLVRQCCPNYVEMYPNREGNYCCGGGGGLWSVPFHEERVFHGRFKARQIRNCGARRVVTACHNCRDQMEKSLRKEYDLDVEVVYLWELLARSLAAPGRRSSGGSR
;
A
#
# COMPACT_ATOMS: atom_id res chain seq x y z
N MET A 1 21.83 -2.63 -1.17
CA MET A 1 21.04 -2.64 0.09
C MET A 1 19.78 -3.44 -0.19
N LEU A 2 19.35 -4.33 0.71
CA LEU A 2 18.14 -5.13 0.51
C LEU A 2 16.99 -4.51 1.32
N SER A 3 15.88 -4.17 0.67
CA SER A 3 14.65 -3.74 1.33
C SER A 3 13.64 -4.90 1.47
N ILE A 4 12.58 -4.64 2.22
CA ILE A 4 11.43 -5.57 2.29
C ILE A 4 10.74 -5.74 0.93
N PHE A 5 10.78 -4.72 0.05
CA PHE A 5 10.18 -4.83 -1.28
C PHE A 5 10.98 -5.81 -2.14
N ASP A 6 12.31 -5.67 -2.16
CA ASP A 6 13.21 -6.54 -2.92
C ASP A 6 13.06 -8.00 -2.48
N LEU A 7 12.98 -8.24 -1.16
CA LEU A 7 12.79 -9.58 -0.59
C LEU A 7 11.43 -10.19 -0.97
N LEU A 8 10.34 -9.42 -0.88
CA LEU A 8 9.02 -9.89 -1.28
C LEU A 8 8.91 -10.12 -2.79
N MET A 9 9.60 -9.31 -3.60
CA MET A 9 9.69 -9.52 -5.05
C MET A 9 10.47 -10.78 -5.40
N ASP A 10 11.66 -10.99 -4.81
CA ASP A 10 12.43 -12.24 -4.96
C ASP A 10 11.56 -13.46 -4.62
N TYR A 11 10.84 -13.41 -3.50
CA TYR A 11 10.02 -14.52 -3.04
C TYR A 11 8.85 -14.84 -4.00
N VAL A 12 8.20 -13.84 -4.60
CA VAL A 12 7.14 -14.07 -5.59
C VAL A 12 7.74 -14.52 -6.94
N GLN A 13 8.83 -13.90 -7.39
CA GLN A 13 9.49 -14.21 -8.67
C GLN A 13 10.13 -15.59 -8.69
N THR A 14 10.67 -16.06 -7.57
CA THR A 14 11.27 -17.40 -7.43
C THR A 14 10.25 -18.50 -7.09
N GLY A 15 8.96 -18.17 -7.01
CA GLY A 15 7.90 -19.12 -6.66
C GLY A 15 7.91 -19.59 -5.19
N ARG A 16 8.66 -18.91 -4.30
CA ARG A 16 8.61 -19.19 -2.85
C ARG A 16 7.30 -18.74 -2.22
N LEU A 17 6.63 -17.75 -2.81
CA LEU A 17 5.27 -17.34 -2.50
C LEU A 17 4.39 -17.46 -3.75
N GLU A 18 3.56 -18.49 -3.82
CA GLU A 18 2.49 -18.59 -4.81
C GLU A 18 1.27 -17.78 -4.34
N LEU A 19 0.78 -16.88 -5.20
CA LEU A 19 -0.33 -15.96 -4.90
C LEU A 19 -1.58 -16.32 -5.71
N ASP A 20 -2.76 -16.17 -5.12
CA ASP A 20 -4.07 -16.32 -5.78
C ASP A 20 -4.80 -14.96 -5.82
N PRO A 21 -4.70 -14.19 -6.92
CA PRO A 21 -5.31 -12.86 -7.03
C PRO A 21 -6.83 -12.87 -6.92
N ARG A 22 -7.48 -14.03 -7.11
CA ARG A 22 -8.95 -14.17 -7.06
C ARG A 22 -9.51 -13.98 -5.65
N LEU A 23 -8.64 -14.03 -4.63
CA LEU A 23 -9.00 -13.75 -3.24
C LEU A 23 -9.32 -12.26 -3.00
N HIS A 24 -8.93 -11.36 -3.91
CA HIS A 24 -9.02 -9.91 -3.74
C HIS A 24 -9.68 -9.18 -4.93
N PRO A 25 -10.98 -9.42 -5.21
CA PRO A 25 -11.70 -8.80 -6.33
C PRO A 25 -11.92 -7.28 -6.18
N GLU A 26 -11.83 -6.73 -4.96
CA GLU A 26 -12.03 -5.32 -4.67
C GLU A 26 -11.00 -4.37 -5.32
N THR A 27 -11.49 -3.24 -5.82
CA THR A 27 -10.67 -2.16 -6.40
C THR A 27 -9.61 -1.71 -5.40
N THR A 28 -8.34 -1.89 -5.72
CA THR A 28 -7.22 -1.71 -4.79
C THR A 28 -6.23 -0.67 -5.32
N THR A 29 -5.71 0.19 -4.45
CA THR A 29 -4.66 1.16 -4.77
C THR A 29 -3.45 1.02 -3.84
N PHE A 30 -2.28 1.50 -4.28
CA PHE A 30 -1.07 1.55 -3.46
C PHE A 30 -0.74 2.99 -3.05
N HIS A 31 -0.62 3.23 -1.74
CA HIS A 31 -0.12 4.49 -1.23
C HIS A 31 1.41 4.49 -1.19
N ASP A 32 2.00 5.16 -2.19
CA ASP A 32 3.41 5.58 -2.18
C ASP A 32 3.70 6.42 -0.92
N SER A 33 4.22 5.77 0.12
CA SER A 33 4.50 6.43 1.40
C SER A 33 5.70 7.36 1.28
N CYS A 34 5.68 8.51 1.97
CA CYS A 34 6.81 9.45 1.92
C CYS A 34 8.12 8.88 2.48
N HIS A 35 8.06 7.86 3.34
CA HIS A 35 9.24 7.21 3.93
C HIS A 35 9.95 6.30 2.91
N TYR A 36 9.21 5.40 2.25
CA TYR A 36 9.79 4.48 1.26
C TYR A 36 9.96 5.08 -0.13
N GLY A 37 9.18 6.13 -0.45
CA GLY A 37 9.36 6.92 -1.66
C GLY A 37 10.42 8.01 -1.49
N ARG A 38 9.98 9.24 -1.22
CA ARG A 38 10.84 10.44 -1.19
C ARG A 38 12.04 10.34 -0.24
N LYS A 39 11.89 9.82 0.98
CA LYS A 39 13.02 9.72 1.93
C LYS A 39 14.06 8.69 1.49
N SER A 40 13.65 7.52 0.98
CA SER A 40 14.58 6.55 0.39
C SER A 40 15.27 7.11 -0.85
N LEU A 41 14.53 7.81 -1.73
CA LEU A 41 15.10 8.47 -2.92
C LEU A 41 16.18 9.49 -2.52
N GLN A 42 15.91 10.33 -1.52
CA GLN A 42 16.87 11.31 -1.01
C GLN A 42 18.09 10.67 -0.34
N ALA A 43 17.90 9.59 0.43
CA ALA A 43 18.96 8.96 1.22
C ALA A 43 19.83 7.97 0.44
N PHE A 44 19.27 7.32 -0.58
CA PHE A 44 19.88 6.16 -1.26
C PHE A 44 19.86 6.27 -2.80
N GLY A 45 19.33 7.36 -3.36
CA GLY A 45 19.15 7.51 -4.81
C GLY A 45 18.02 6.64 -5.40
N HIS A 46 17.26 5.93 -4.56
CA HIS A 46 16.23 4.97 -4.99
C HIS A 46 14.97 5.07 -4.13
N GLY A 47 13.81 5.29 -4.76
CA GLY A 47 12.50 5.37 -4.11
C GLY A 47 11.62 4.18 -4.47
N TYR A 48 11.12 3.48 -3.47
CA TYR A 48 10.33 2.25 -3.64
C TYR A 48 8.88 2.54 -4.05
N PHE A 49 8.72 2.93 -5.31
CA PHE A 49 7.44 3.28 -5.92
C PHE A 49 6.87 2.12 -6.76
N GLU A 50 7.67 1.56 -7.67
CA GLU A 50 7.18 0.54 -8.61
C GLU A 50 7.06 -0.84 -7.97
N GLU A 51 7.88 -1.15 -6.97
CA GLU A 51 7.98 -2.45 -6.34
C GLU A 51 6.74 -2.77 -5.51
N GLY A 52 6.31 -1.84 -4.65
CA GLY A 52 5.07 -1.98 -3.89
C GLY A 52 3.84 -2.07 -4.80
N ARG A 53 3.86 -1.32 -5.90
CA ARG A 53 2.82 -1.30 -6.94
C ARG A 53 2.81 -2.60 -7.77
N TRP A 54 3.97 -3.15 -8.10
CA TRP A 54 4.12 -4.45 -8.77
C TRP A 54 3.62 -5.58 -7.88
N LEU A 55 4.00 -5.58 -6.59
CA LEU A 55 3.56 -6.55 -5.59
C LEU A 55 2.04 -6.54 -5.41
N VAL A 56 1.40 -5.37 -5.30
CA VAL A 56 -0.07 -5.27 -5.24
C VAL A 56 -0.72 -5.81 -6.51
N ARG A 57 -0.14 -5.58 -7.70
CA ARG A 57 -0.66 -6.14 -8.97
C ARG A 57 -0.53 -7.67 -9.06
N GLN A 58 0.37 -8.29 -8.31
CA GLN A 58 0.41 -9.76 -8.19
C GLN A 58 -0.67 -10.30 -7.23
N CYS A 59 -1.25 -9.44 -6.39
CA CYS A 59 -2.23 -9.81 -5.37
C CYS A 59 -3.68 -9.43 -5.75
N CYS A 60 -3.87 -8.42 -6.61
CA CYS A 60 -5.17 -7.80 -6.86
C CYS A 60 -5.37 -7.53 -8.37
N PRO A 61 -6.37 -8.15 -9.04
CA PRO A 61 -6.63 -7.92 -10.46
C PRO A 61 -7.12 -6.50 -10.76
N ASN A 62 -7.87 -5.89 -9.83
CA ASN A 62 -8.50 -4.58 -10.02
C ASN A 62 -7.67 -3.46 -9.38
N TYR A 63 -6.52 -3.15 -9.99
CA TYR A 63 -5.63 -2.08 -9.50
C TYR A 63 -5.98 -0.70 -10.08
N VAL A 64 -6.02 0.34 -9.23
CA VAL A 64 -6.14 1.75 -9.64
C VAL A 64 -5.05 2.62 -9.02
N GLU A 65 -4.59 3.62 -9.78
CA GLU A 65 -3.66 4.64 -9.28
C GLU A 65 -4.40 5.71 -8.47
N MET A 66 -3.74 6.23 -7.44
CA MET A 66 -4.10 7.53 -6.89
C MET A 66 -3.36 8.66 -7.64
N TYR A 67 -3.94 9.85 -7.72
CA TYR A 67 -3.31 11.01 -8.33
C TYR A 67 -3.25 12.18 -7.33
N PRO A 68 -2.11 12.87 -7.16
CA PRO A 68 -0.77 12.54 -7.69
C PRO A 68 -0.15 11.28 -7.02
N ASN A 69 0.63 10.49 -7.76
CA ASN A 69 1.35 9.32 -7.23
C ASN A 69 2.87 9.56 -7.13
N ARG A 70 3.61 8.54 -6.71
CA ARG A 70 5.08 8.51 -6.61
C ARG A 70 5.60 9.66 -5.73
N GLU A 71 6.62 10.39 -6.19
CA GLU A 71 7.17 11.55 -5.48
C GLU A 71 6.13 12.64 -5.23
N GLY A 72 5.16 12.82 -6.13
CA GLY A 72 4.06 13.78 -5.97
C GLY A 72 3.03 13.38 -4.91
N ASN A 73 3.07 12.15 -4.37
CA ASN A 73 2.00 11.64 -3.51
C ASN A 73 1.88 12.39 -2.18
N TYR A 74 0.65 12.70 -1.76
CA TYR A 74 0.39 13.39 -0.51
C TYR A 74 0.76 12.54 0.71
N CYS A 75 1.26 13.21 1.76
CA CYS A 75 1.46 12.60 3.07
C CYS A 75 0.11 12.23 3.70
N CYS A 76 0.09 11.15 4.48
CA CYS A 76 -1.07 10.76 5.30
C CYS A 76 -1.36 11.73 6.47
N GLY A 77 -0.38 12.54 6.88
CA GLY A 77 -0.42 13.41 8.05
C GLY A 77 0.25 12.81 9.30
N GLY A 78 0.38 11.49 9.40
CA GLY A 78 1.00 10.80 10.56
C GLY A 78 2.52 10.60 10.48
N GLY A 79 3.18 11.11 9.44
CA GLY A 79 4.63 10.94 9.20
C GLY A 79 5.52 11.61 10.25
N GLY A 80 6.83 11.34 10.21
CA GLY A 80 7.80 11.99 11.10
C GLY A 80 7.68 11.64 12.59
N GLY A 81 6.94 10.58 12.93
CA GLY A 81 6.61 10.23 14.33
C GLY A 81 5.36 10.94 14.86
N LEU A 82 4.72 11.81 14.07
CA LEU A 82 3.53 12.57 14.49
C LEU A 82 2.39 11.66 14.96
N TRP A 83 2.21 10.48 14.36
CA TRP A 83 1.20 9.51 14.81
C TRP A 83 1.27 9.18 16.32
N SER A 84 2.47 9.15 16.91
CA SER A 84 2.72 8.75 18.30
C SER A 84 2.67 9.90 19.31
N VAL A 85 2.30 11.11 18.90
CA VAL A 85 2.26 12.33 19.73
C VAL A 85 0.89 13.02 19.63
N PRO A 86 0.48 13.82 20.64
CA PRO A 86 -0.91 14.28 20.79
C PRO A 86 -1.37 15.38 19.82
N PHE A 87 -0.82 15.45 18.61
CA PHE A 87 -1.21 16.38 17.54
C PHE A 87 -2.33 15.80 16.65
N HIS A 88 -3.43 15.31 17.23
CA HIS A 88 -4.48 14.62 16.45
C HIS A 88 -5.11 15.54 15.40
N GLU A 89 -5.50 16.75 15.81
CA GLU A 89 -6.20 17.71 14.97
C GLU A 89 -5.36 18.15 13.76
N GLU A 90 -4.08 18.44 13.97
CA GLU A 90 -3.16 18.85 12.91
C GLU A 90 -2.90 17.71 11.92
N ARG A 91 -2.72 16.49 12.42
CA ARG A 91 -2.49 15.30 11.57
C ARG A 91 -3.71 14.99 10.72
N VAL A 92 -4.91 15.06 11.29
CA VAL A 92 -6.18 14.90 10.58
C VAL A 92 -6.36 16.03 9.56
N PHE A 93 -6.17 17.29 9.97
CA PHE A 93 -6.24 18.46 9.10
C PHE A 93 -5.31 18.33 7.90
N HIS A 94 -4.02 18.04 8.08
CA HIS A 94 -3.10 17.81 6.97
C HIS A 94 -3.48 16.58 6.14
N GLY A 95 -3.97 15.52 6.78
CA GLY A 95 -4.47 14.31 6.14
C GLY A 95 -5.68 14.51 5.22
N ARG A 96 -6.41 15.65 5.29
CA ARG A 96 -7.55 15.95 4.39
C ARG A 96 -7.24 15.80 2.90
N PHE A 97 -6.00 16.12 2.49
CA PHE A 97 -5.55 15.96 1.10
C PHE A 97 -5.44 14.48 0.71
N LYS A 98 -4.92 13.63 1.61
CA LYS A 98 -4.90 12.17 1.45
C LYS A 98 -6.31 11.59 1.45
N ALA A 99 -7.19 12.04 2.35
CA ALA A 99 -8.59 11.61 2.42
C ALA A 99 -9.34 11.89 1.11
N ARG A 100 -9.21 13.12 0.59
CA ARG A 100 -9.76 13.51 -0.73
C ARG A 100 -9.18 12.66 -1.86
N GLN A 101 -7.87 12.43 -1.86
CA GLN A 101 -7.20 11.62 -2.87
C GLN A 101 -7.66 10.15 -2.87
N ILE A 102 -7.84 9.55 -1.69
CA ILE A 102 -8.39 8.19 -1.52
C ILE A 102 -9.80 8.13 -2.10
N ARG A 103 -10.68 9.07 -1.73
CA ARG A 103 -12.04 9.17 -2.29
C ARG A 103 -12.02 9.30 -3.81
N ASN A 104 -11.15 10.15 -4.35
CA ASN A 104 -11.09 10.44 -5.79
C ASN A 104 -10.59 9.27 -6.66
N CYS A 105 -9.80 8.33 -6.11
CA CYS A 105 -9.33 7.17 -6.89
C CYS A 105 -10.35 6.00 -6.93
N GLY A 106 -11.45 6.07 -6.16
CA GLY A 106 -12.50 5.04 -6.16
C GLY A 106 -12.07 3.66 -5.65
N ALA A 107 -10.90 3.55 -5.04
CA ALA A 107 -10.44 2.29 -4.46
C ALA A 107 -11.26 1.92 -3.22
N ARG A 108 -11.57 0.63 -3.08
CA ARG A 108 -12.15 -0.02 -1.90
C ARG A 108 -11.08 -0.50 -0.92
N ARG A 109 -9.82 -0.62 -1.36
CA ARG A 109 -8.66 -0.89 -0.49
C ARG A 109 -7.50 0.04 -0.79
N VAL A 110 -6.85 0.52 0.26
CA VAL A 110 -5.58 1.25 0.22
C VAL A 110 -4.49 0.40 0.86
N VAL A 111 -3.50 0.00 0.07
CA VAL A 111 -2.34 -0.77 0.54
C VAL A 111 -1.20 0.19 0.85
N THR A 112 -0.47 -0.03 1.96
CA THR A 112 0.75 0.74 2.23
C THR A 112 1.82 -0.10 2.93
N ALA A 113 3.09 0.25 2.75
CA ALA A 113 4.21 -0.39 3.45
C ALA A 113 4.58 0.32 4.77
N CYS A 114 4.00 1.49 5.08
CA CYS A 114 4.44 2.31 6.22
C CYS A 114 3.42 2.27 7.38
N HIS A 115 3.89 1.91 8.59
CA HIS A 115 3.06 1.81 9.80
C HIS A 115 2.30 3.10 10.13
N ASN A 116 3.01 4.24 10.17
CA ASN A 116 2.40 5.54 10.41
C ASN A 116 1.36 5.90 9.33
N CYS A 117 1.51 5.40 8.10
CA CYS A 117 0.53 5.64 7.05
C CYS A 117 -0.70 4.76 7.22
N ARG A 118 -0.54 3.46 7.52
CA ARG A 118 -1.67 2.57 7.77
C ARG A 118 -2.49 3.07 8.95
N ASP A 119 -1.86 3.27 10.09
CA ASP A 119 -2.56 3.62 11.32
C ASP A 119 -3.23 4.99 11.22
N GLN A 120 -2.59 5.99 10.61
CA GLN A 120 -3.22 7.29 10.34
C GLN A 120 -4.43 7.19 9.42
N MET A 121 -4.34 6.40 8.34
CA MET A 121 -5.45 6.26 7.40
C MET A 121 -6.60 5.45 8.04
N GLU A 122 -6.30 4.30 8.64
CA GLU A 122 -7.29 3.37 9.21
C GLU A 122 -7.95 3.91 10.49
N LYS A 123 -7.17 4.39 11.46
CA LYS A 123 -7.65 4.77 12.80
C LYS A 123 -8.13 6.22 12.89
N SER A 124 -7.76 7.08 11.94
CA SER A 124 -8.18 8.48 11.92
C SER A 124 -8.87 8.85 10.61
N LEU A 125 -8.17 8.90 9.47
CA LEU A 125 -8.77 9.50 8.25
C LEU A 125 -10.04 8.80 7.77
N ARG A 126 -10.16 7.46 7.94
CA ARG A 126 -11.41 6.73 7.64
C ARG A 126 -12.61 7.28 8.40
N LYS A 127 -12.46 7.52 9.71
CA LYS A 127 -13.55 7.98 10.58
C LYS A 127 -13.80 9.48 10.40
N GLU A 128 -12.74 10.29 10.42
CA GLU A 128 -12.81 11.75 10.40
C GLU A 128 -13.30 12.31 9.05
N TYR A 129 -13.13 11.55 7.97
CA TYR A 129 -13.54 11.95 6.62
C TYR A 129 -14.54 11.01 5.95
N ASP A 130 -15.11 10.05 6.66
CA ASP A 130 -16.07 9.05 6.15
C ASP A 130 -15.58 8.36 4.85
N LEU A 131 -14.53 7.53 5.00
CA LEU A 131 -13.92 6.79 3.89
C LEU A 131 -14.26 5.29 3.98
N ASP A 132 -15.03 4.83 2.99
CA ASP A 132 -15.46 3.44 2.82
C ASP A 132 -14.40 2.59 2.08
N VAL A 133 -13.21 2.49 2.69
CA VAL A 133 -12.04 1.76 2.15
C VAL A 133 -11.31 0.97 3.25
N GLU A 134 -10.89 -0.27 2.99
CA GLU A 134 -9.99 -1.00 3.90
C GLU A 134 -8.55 -0.46 3.78
N VAL A 135 -7.83 -0.27 4.88
CA VAL A 135 -6.38 0.03 4.84
C VAL A 135 -5.56 -1.13 5.40
N VAL A 136 -4.71 -1.73 4.55
CA VAL A 136 -3.90 -2.91 4.91
C VAL A 136 -2.40 -2.67 4.69
N TYR A 137 -1.58 -3.48 5.36
CA TYR A 137 -0.16 -3.55 5.04
C TYR A 137 0.10 -4.29 3.73
N LEU A 138 1.21 -3.98 3.06
CA LEU A 138 1.67 -4.70 1.87
C LEU A 138 1.95 -6.18 2.16
N TRP A 139 2.67 -6.48 3.25
CA TRP A 139 2.92 -7.87 3.67
C TRP A 139 1.67 -8.58 4.20
N GLU A 140 0.71 -7.84 4.76
CA GLU A 140 -0.60 -8.38 5.15
C GLU A 140 -1.41 -8.78 3.92
N LEU A 141 -1.41 -7.97 2.86
CA LEU A 141 -2.03 -8.32 1.58
C LEU A 141 -1.39 -9.58 0.98
N LEU A 142 -0.04 -9.64 0.92
CA LEU A 142 0.65 -10.83 0.41
C LEU A 142 0.32 -12.09 1.23
N ALA A 143 0.29 -11.99 2.55
CA ALA A 143 -0.09 -13.10 3.43
C ALA A 143 -1.55 -13.56 3.22
N ARG A 144 -2.48 -12.62 2.98
CA ARG A 144 -3.88 -12.92 2.62
C ARG A 144 -4.01 -13.49 1.20
N SER A 145 -3.05 -13.23 0.33
CA SER A 145 -3.03 -13.67 -1.07
C SER A 145 -2.43 -15.07 -1.26
N LEU A 146 -1.88 -15.72 -0.23
CA LEU A 146 -1.20 -17.00 -0.37
C LEU A 146 -2.13 -18.10 -0.89
N ALA A 147 -1.69 -18.80 -1.94
CA ALA A 147 -2.41 -19.94 -2.48
C ALA A 147 -2.48 -21.07 -1.44
N ALA A 148 -3.66 -21.68 -1.27
CA ALA A 148 -3.83 -22.82 -0.37
C ALA A 148 -3.01 -24.02 -0.88
N PRO A 149 -2.29 -24.77 0.00
CA PRO A 149 -1.52 -25.93 -0.41
C PRO A 149 -2.34 -26.92 -1.24
N GLY A 150 -1.90 -27.19 -2.48
CA GLY A 150 -2.58 -28.08 -3.43
C GLY A 150 -3.50 -27.38 -4.45
N ARG A 151 -3.85 -26.10 -4.29
CA ARG A 151 -4.48 -25.30 -5.35
C ARG A 151 -3.45 -24.82 -6.38
N ARG A 152 -2.89 -25.76 -7.16
CA ARG A 152 -2.14 -25.39 -8.37
C ARG A 152 -3.04 -24.54 -9.27
N SER A 153 -2.57 -23.36 -9.65
CA SER A 153 -3.21 -22.53 -10.65
C SER A 153 -3.21 -23.27 -11.98
N SER A 154 -4.40 -23.60 -12.48
CA SER A 154 -4.59 -24.27 -13.77
C SER A 154 -4.36 -23.27 -14.91
N GLY A 155 -3.09 -22.96 -15.21
CA GLY A 155 -2.71 -21.94 -16.18
C GLY A 155 -1.24 -21.97 -16.53
N GLY A 156 -0.83 -22.94 -17.35
CA GLY A 156 0.58 -23.12 -17.74
C GLY A 156 0.80 -24.27 -18.72
N SER A 157 -0.05 -24.39 -19.75
CA SER A 157 0.13 -25.35 -20.84
C SER A 157 0.65 -24.63 -22.09
N ARG A 158 1.98 -24.59 -22.23
CA ARG A 158 2.79 -24.63 -23.47
C ARG A 158 4.21 -24.12 -23.18
#